data_AF-A0A2V8IRK7-F1
#
_entry.id   AF-A0A2V8IRK7-F1
#
_cell.length_a   1.000
_cell.length_b   1.000
_cell.length_c   1.000
_cell.angle_alpha   90.00
_cell.angle_beta   90.00
_cell.angle_gamma   90.00
#
_symmetry.space_group_name_H-M   'P 1'
#
loop_
_entity.id
_entity.type
_entity.pdbx_description
1 polymer ?
#
loop_
_entity_poly.entity_id
_entity_poly.type
_entity_poly.pdbx_seq_one_letter_code
_entity_poly.pdbx_strand_id
1 'polypeptide(L)'
;MLSLLPALFCAGLITSSLPQSKTDLLESPYRHVRTTNLRVRYLLEMGVRRSATFASLLARLNASDVIVYIEQTDDMPKTLEGRLMLLPLANHQRYLRIQINRTGTPTELISLMGHELRHAIEVADATDVRDERALERLYQRIGMPSAALHTYDTDAAQTTGRRVRKELLT
;
A
#
# COMPACT_ATOMS: atom_id res chain seq x y z
N MET A 1 -4.51 47.84 36.92
CA MET A 1 -3.65 46.64 36.87
C MET A 1 -3.69 46.09 35.44
N LEU A 2 -2.50 45.97 34.84
CA LEU A 2 -2.26 45.47 33.48
C LEU A 2 -2.64 43.99 33.39
N SER A 3 -3.35 43.57 32.33
CA SER A 3 -3.32 42.18 31.83
C SER A 3 -3.74 42.16 30.36
N LEU A 4 -2.74 42.30 29.49
CA LEU A 4 -2.83 41.90 28.08
C LEU A 4 -2.55 40.39 28.01
N LEU A 5 -3.53 39.61 27.56
CA LEU A 5 -3.35 38.22 27.13
C LEU A 5 -3.24 38.22 25.61
N PRO A 6 -2.12 37.79 24.99
CA PRO A 6 -2.09 37.55 23.57
C PRO A 6 -2.74 36.19 23.31
N ALA A 7 -3.87 36.19 22.61
CA ALA A 7 -4.43 34.97 22.05
C ALA A 7 -3.45 34.43 21.01
N LEU A 8 -2.82 33.29 21.34
CA LEU A 8 -1.94 32.56 20.42
C LEU A 8 -2.74 32.20 19.16
N PHE A 9 -2.27 32.71 18.03
CA PHE A 9 -2.68 32.28 16.72
C PHE A 9 -2.07 30.88 16.48
N CYS A 10 -2.83 29.81 16.73
CA CYS A 10 -2.46 28.47 16.28
C CYS A 10 -2.62 28.43 14.76
N ALA A 11 -1.59 28.87 14.02
CA ALA A 11 -1.46 28.59 12.60
C ALA A 11 -1.35 27.06 12.45
N GLY A 12 -2.42 26.44 11.95
CA GLY A 12 -2.40 25.03 11.60
C GLY A 12 -1.25 24.76 10.63
N LEU A 13 -0.35 23.86 10.99
CA LEU A 13 0.69 23.36 10.10
C LEU A 13 0.00 22.64 8.94
N ILE A 14 -0.19 23.34 7.84
CA ILE A 14 -0.41 22.73 6.53
C ILE A 14 0.92 22.04 6.22
N THR A 15 1.02 20.74 6.52
CA THR A 15 2.11 19.91 6.01
C THR A 15 1.89 19.76 4.51
N SER A 16 2.37 20.72 3.73
CA SER A 16 2.50 20.58 2.29
C SER A 16 3.49 19.45 2.03
N SER A 17 2.98 18.26 1.71
CA SER A 17 3.78 17.15 1.20
C SER A 17 4.45 17.64 -0.08
N LEU A 18 5.77 17.80 -0.06
CA LEU A 18 6.54 18.06 -1.28
C LEU A 18 6.19 16.96 -2.29
N PRO A 19 6.00 17.29 -3.59
CA PRO A 19 5.82 16.28 -4.62
C PRO A 19 7.03 15.33 -4.58
N GLN A 20 6.82 14.11 -4.09
CA GLN A 20 7.89 13.11 -4.01
C GLN A 20 8.26 12.72 -5.46
N SER A 21 9.52 12.90 -5.84
CA SER A 21 9.95 12.54 -7.18
C SER A 21 9.79 11.02 -7.39
N LYS A 22 9.61 10.57 -8.64
CA LYS A 22 9.52 9.12 -8.93
C LYS A 22 10.74 8.34 -8.43
N THR A 23 11.91 8.97 -8.46
CA THR A 23 13.15 8.42 -7.91
C THR A 23 13.07 8.31 -6.39
N ASP A 24 12.59 9.35 -5.69
CA ASP A 24 12.46 9.32 -4.23
C ASP A 24 11.45 8.27 -3.74
N LEU A 25 10.44 7.94 -4.54
CA LEU A 25 9.49 6.87 -4.20
C LEU A 25 10.16 5.50 -4.05
N LEU A 26 11.23 5.25 -4.81
CA LEU A 26 11.86 3.93 -4.94
C LEU A 26 13.20 3.85 -4.20
N GLU A 27 13.95 4.94 -4.15
CA GLU A 27 15.33 4.93 -3.65
C GLU A 27 15.49 5.57 -2.27
N SER A 28 14.49 6.31 -1.77
CA SER A 28 14.59 6.96 -0.46
C SER A 28 14.92 5.93 0.64
N PRO A 29 15.86 6.23 1.55
CA PRO A 29 16.11 5.38 2.72
C PRO A 29 14.89 5.30 3.64
N TYR A 30 14.00 6.29 3.56
CA TYR A 30 12.75 6.37 4.33
C TYR A 30 11.54 5.83 3.59
N ARG A 31 11.71 5.17 2.44
CA ARG A 31 10.57 4.55 1.75
C ARG A 31 9.91 3.47 2.61
N HIS A 32 8.60 3.41 2.52
CA HIS A 32 7.78 2.47 3.27
C HIS A 32 7.45 1.23 2.44
N VAL A 33 7.49 1.31 1.11
CA VAL A 33 7.37 0.14 0.24
C VAL A 33 8.76 -0.41 -0.07
N ARG A 34 9.00 -1.67 0.31
CA ARG A 34 10.32 -2.30 0.31
C ARG A 34 10.26 -3.68 -0.31
N THR A 35 11.36 -4.10 -0.93
CA THR A 35 11.55 -5.47 -1.40
C THR A 35 13.04 -5.80 -1.45
N THR A 36 13.38 -7.07 -1.24
CA THR A 36 14.72 -7.63 -1.49
C THR A 36 14.78 -8.39 -2.81
N ASN A 37 13.64 -8.60 -3.48
CA ASN A 37 13.56 -9.37 -4.71
C ASN A 37 13.80 -8.46 -5.92
N LEU A 38 14.81 -8.80 -6.73
CA LEU A 38 15.20 -8.00 -7.90
C LEU A 38 14.09 -7.88 -8.96
N ARG A 39 13.29 -8.95 -9.16
CA ARG A 39 12.18 -8.93 -10.12
C ARG A 39 11.06 -8.03 -9.61
N VAL A 40 10.70 -8.11 -8.33
CA VAL A 40 9.71 -7.20 -7.72
C VAL A 40 10.18 -5.76 -7.83
N ARG A 41 11.46 -5.49 -7.56
CA ARG A 41 12.04 -4.15 -7.71
C ARG A 41 11.90 -3.61 -9.14
N TYR A 42 12.26 -4.42 -10.14
CA TYR A 42 12.08 -4.06 -11.55
C TYR A 42 10.60 -3.75 -11.89
N LEU A 43 9.66 -4.54 -11.37
CA LEU A 43 8.23 -4.31 -11.59
C LEU A 43 7.72 -3.04 -10.88
N LEU A 44 8.22 -2.72 -9.68
CA LEU A 44 7.93 -1.46 -8.99
C LEU A 44 8.42 -0.26 -9.81
N GLU A 45 9.66 -0.31 -10.31
CA GLU A 45 10.24 0.71 -11.19
C GLU A 45 9.40 0.90 -12.47
N MET A 46 9.02 -0.21 -13.11
CA MET A 46 8.11 -0.19 -14.26
C MET A 46 6.75 0.43 -13.93
N GLY A 47 6.15 0.03 -12.81
CA GLY A 47 4.84 0.52 -12.36
C GLY A 47 4.84 2.03 -12.13
N VAL A 48 5.81 2.54 -11.35
CA VAL A 48 5.97 3.98 -11.10
C VAL A 48 6.20 4.76 -12.40
N ARG A 49 6.99 4.21 -13.31
CA ARG A 49 7.29 4.86 -14.59
C ARG A 49 6.05 4.97 -15.48
N ARG A 50 5.27 3.90 -15.59
CA ARG A 50 4.23 3.74 -16.61
C ARG A 50 2.80 3.95 -16.11
N SER A 51 2.55 3.94 -14.81
CA SER A 51 1.21 4.13 -14.23
C SER A 51 1.25 5.26 -13.20
N ALA A 52 0.49 6.33 -13.48
CA ALA A 52 0.31 7.44 -12.54
C ALA A 52 -0.44 6.98 -11.29
N THR A 53 -1.41 6.08 -11.45
CA THR A 53 -2.13 5.46 -10.34
C THR A 53 -1.16 4.70 -9.44
N PHE A 54 -0.30 3.86 -10.00
CA PHE A 54 0.69 3.08 -9.23
C PHE A 54 1.68 3.99 -8.48
N ALA A 55 2.19 5.03 -9.13
CA ALA A 55 3.06 6.02 -8.47
C ALA A 55 2.36 6.71 -7.29
N SER A 56 1.07 7.04 -7.42
CA SER A 56 0.29 7.64 -6.34
C SER A 56 0.09 6.69 -5.15
N LEU A 57 -0.02 5.37 -5.37
CA LEU A 57 -0.12 4.41 -4.28
C LEU A 57 1.16 4.39 -3.44
N LEU A 58 2.32 4.36 -4.09
CA LEU A 58 3.61 4.39 -3.40
C LEU A 58 3.81 5.69 -2.62
N ALA A 59 3.42 6.83 -3.20
CA ALA A 59 3.49 8.12 -2.53
C ALA A 59 2.64 8.15 -1.25
N ARG A 60 1.41 7.63 -1.30
CA ARG A 60 0.51 7.55 -0.13
C ARG A 60 1.07 6.64 0.95
N LEU A 61 1.65 5.50 0.59
CA LEU A 61 2.26 4.59 1.56
C LEU A 61 3.53 5.16 2.19
N ASN A 62 4.35 5.89 1.42
CA ASN A 62 5.51 6.58 1.96
C ASN A 62 5.14 7.70 2.95
N ALA A 63 3.92 8.23 2.86
CA ALA A 63 3.39 9.23 3.78
C ALA A 63 2.58 8.64 4.95
N SER A 64 2.43 7.31 5.04
CA SER A 64 1.63 6.64 6.07
C SER A 64 2.49 6.04 7.19
N ASP A 65 1.85 5.48 8.21
CA ASP A 65 2.51 4.81 9.34
C ASP A 65 2.67 3.29 9.12
N VAL A 66 2.51 2.77 7.90
CA VAL A 66 2.71 1.35 7.59
C VAL A 66 3.96 1.15 6.73
N ILE A 67 4.76 0.14 7.05
CA ILE A 67 5.89 -0.31 6.21
C ILE A 67 5.47 -1.60 5.51
N VAL A 68 5.52 -1.61 4.19
CA VAL A 68 5.09 -2.72 3.33
C VAL A 68 6.31 -3.42 2.75
N TYR A 69 6.46 -4.71 3.05
CA TYR A 69 7.41 -5.59 2.37
C TYR A 69 6.71 -6.38 1.28
N ILE A 70 7.18 -6.26 0.04
CA ILE A 70 6.68 -7.04 -1.09
C ILE A 70 7.69 -8.15 -1.38
N GLU A 71 7.23 -9.39 -1.39
CA GLU A 71 8.01 -10.55 -1.76
C GLU A 71 7.28 -11.39 -2.81
N GLN A 72 8.06 -12.16 -3.56
CA GLN A 72 7.53 -13.13 -4.49
C GLN A 72 7.67 -14.51 -3.87
N THR A 73 6.62 -15.33 -3.93
CA THR A 73 6.61 -16.68 -3.37
C THR A 73 6.05 -17.69 -4.37
N ASP A 74 6.58 -18.91 -4.31
CA ASP A 74 6.04 -20.08 -5.00
C ASP A 74 5.10 -20.88 -4.08
N ASP A 75 5.12 -20.57 -2.76
CA ASP A 75 4.29 -21.19 -1.72
C ASP A 75 3.03 -20.34 -1.46
N MET A 76 2.17 -20.29 -2.47
CA MET A 76 0.86 -19.65 -2.39
C MET A 76 -0.21 -20.64 -2.88
N PRO A 77 -1.37 -20.73 -2.20
CA PRO A 77 -2.49 -21.51 -2.72
C PRO A 77 -2.79 -21.14 -4.17
N LYS A 78 -3.03 -22.12 -5.04
CA LYS A 78 -3.25 -21.89 -6.48
C LYS A 78 -4.43 -20.97 -6.80
N THR A 79 -5.33 -20.76 -5.84
CA THR A 79 -6.48 -19.86 -5.93
C THR A 79 -6.11 -18.40 -5.65
N LEU A 80 -4.89 -18.12 -5.18
CA LEU A 80 -4.42 -16.79 -4.85
C LEU A 80 -3.30 -16.37 -5.80
N GLU A 81 -3.45 -15.17 -6.35
CA GLU A 81 -2.41 -14.53 -7.15
C GLU A 81 -1.55 -13.58 -6.29
N GLY A 82 -2.15 -12.99 -5.26
CA GLY A 82 -1.49 -12.15 -4.27
C GLY A 82 -2.10 -12.33 -2.89
N ARG A 83 -1.39 -11.85 -1.86
CA ARG A 83 -1.92 -11.71 -0.50
C ARG A 83 -1.29 -10.61 0.30
N LEU A 84 -2.08 -9.98 1.17
CA LEU A 84 -1.63 -9.10 2.22
C LEU A 84 -1.73 -9.77 3.59
N MET A 85 -0.68 -9.62 4.41
CA MET A 85 -0.64 -10.07 5.80
C MET A 85 -0.19 -8.94 6.71
N LEU A 86 -0.80 -8.84 7.87
CA LEU A 86 -0.31 -8.00 8.96
C LEU A 86 0.73 -8.79 9.77
N LEU A 87 1.93 -8.23 9.91
CA LEU A 87 2.98 -8.81 10.74
C LEU A 87 2.84 -8.31 12.20
N PRO A 88 3.37 -9.07 13.18
CA PRO A 88 3.42 -8.61 14.57
C PRO A 88 4.06 -7.23 14.70
N LEU A 89 3.51 -6.39 15.58
CA LEU A 89 4.06 -5.07 15.85
C LEU A 89 5.50 -5.18 16.39
N ALA A 90 6.39 -4.36 15.86
CA ALA A 90 7.73 -4.17 16.41
C ALA A 90 7.95 -2.66 16.60
N ASN A 91 8.34 -2.23 17.81
CA ASN A 91 8.57 -0.82 18.14
C ASN A 91 7.41 0.11 17.77
N HIS A 92 6.15 -0.30 18.01
CA HIS A 92 4.92 0.42 17.63
C HIS A 92 4.73 0.68 16.13
N GLN A 93 5.60 0.16 15.27
CA GLN A 93 5.51 0.26 13.83
C GLN A 93 4.62 -0.85 13.28
N ARG A 94 3.73 -0.49 12.35
CA ARG A 94 2.89 -1.44 11.63
C ARG A 94 3.62 -1.94 10.40
N TYR A 95 3.74 -3.27 10.29
CA TYR A 95 4.41 -3.93 9.17
C TYR A 95 3.40 -4.78 8.40
N LEU A 96 3.37 -4.59 7.09
CA LEU A 96 2.57 -5.36 6.17
C LEU A 96 3.48 -6.18 5.28
N ARG A 97 3.05 -7.38 4.94
CA ARG A 97 3.72 -8.25 3.98
C ARG A 97 2.77 -8.54 2.85
N ILE A 98 3.15 -8.11 1.65
CA ILE A 98 2.50 -8.49 0.41
C ILE A 98 3.30 -9.63 -0.21
N GLN A 99 2.63 -10.73 -0.48
CA GLN A 99 3.18 -11.80 -1.30
C GLN A 99 2.51 -11.76 -2.66
N ILE A 100 3.30 -11.90 -3.72
CA ILE A 100 2.80 -12.09 -5.07
C ILE A 100 3.27 -13.43 -5.61
N ASN A 101 2.41 -14.08 -6.39
CA ASN A 101 2.78 -15.26 -7.14
C ASN A 101 3.82 -14.89 -8.22
N ARG A 102 4.66 -15.85 -8.58
CA ARG A 102 5.71 -15.74 -9.60
C ARG A 102 5.18 -15.71 -11.03
N THR A 103 4.00 -16.30 -11.27
CA THR A 103 3.44 -16.49 -12.60
C THR A 103 2.68 -15.25 -13.08
N GLY A 104 2.80 -14.94 -14.37
CA GLY A 104 2.14 -13.81 -15.01
C GLY A 104 3.09 -12.89 -15.77
N THR A 105 2.53 -12.14 -16.70
CA THR A 105 3.23 -11.10 -17.45
C THR A 105 3.57 -9.92 -16.54
N PRO A 106 4.56 -9.07 -16.88
CA PRO A 106 4.85 -7.86 -16.12
C PRO A 106 3.62 -6.97 -15.90
N THR A 107 2.75 -6.82 -16.90
CA THR A 107 1.53 -6.02 -16.80
C THR A 107 0.54 -6.62 -15.79
N GLU A 108 0.37 -7.94 -15.78
CA GLU A 108 -0.48 -8.63 -14.80
C GLU A 108 0.06 -8.47 -13.39
N LEU A 109 1.36 -8.70 -13.19
CA LEU A 109 1.97 -8.59 -11.87
C LEU A 109 1.95 -7.15 -11.34
N ILE A 110 2.17 -6.13 -12.17
CA ILE A 110 2.07 -4.72 -11.75
C ILE A 110 0.62 -4.34 -11.42
N SER A 111 -0.35 -4.82 -12.21
CA SER A 111 -1.78 -4.65 -11.91
C SER A 111 -2.16 -5.28 -10.57
N LEU A 112 -1.71 -6.51 -10.32
CA LEU A 112 -1.92 -7.21 -9.06
C LEU A 112 -1.24 -6.49 -7.89
N MET A 113 0.01 -6.06 -8.03
CA MET A 113 0.66 -5.26 -7.00
C MET A 113 -0.11 -3.97 -6.72
N GLY A 114 -0.68 -3.32 -7.74
CA GLY A 114 -1.54 -2.15 -7.55
C GLY A 114 -2.79 -2.45 -6.71
N HIS A 115 -3.38 -3.63 -6.90
CA HIS A 115 -4.49 -4.14 -6.10
C HIS A 115 -4.07 -4.37 -4.62
N GLU A 116 -2.99 -5.12 -4.39
CA GLU A 116 -2.51 -5.41 -3.03
C GLU A 116 -2.02 -4.15 -2.29
N LEU A 117 -1.41 -3.20 -3.02
CA LEU A 117 -1.02 -1.90 -2.45
C LEU A 117 -2.23 -1.05 -2.08
N ARG A 118 -3.38 -1.20 -2.75
CA ARG A 118 -4.62 -0.55 -2.35
C ARG A 118 -5.13 -1.11 -1.02
N HIS A 119 -5.08 -2.43 -0.83
CA HIS A 119 -5.34 -3.04 0.48
C HIS A 119 -4.38 -2.51 1.56
N ALA A 120 -3.09 -2.36 1.24
CA ALA A 120 -2.14 -1.80 2.20
C ALA A 120 -2.51 -0.37 2.63
N ILE A 121 -3.02 0.46 1.72
CA ILE A 121 -3.49 1.80 2.06
C ILE A 121 -4.81 1.75 2.84
N GLU A 122 -5.72 0.80 2.58
CA GLU A 122 -6.93 0.63 3.41
C GLU A 122 -6.57 0.31 4.87
N VAL A 123 -5.54 -0.51 5.08
CA VAL A 123 -4.99 -0.76 6.43
C VAL A 123 -4.30 0.48 6.99
N ALA A 124 -3.58 1.23 6.16
CA ALA A 124 -2.96 2.50 6.57
C ALA A 124 -4.00 3.51 7.06
N ASP A 125 -5.08 3.68 6.31
CA ASP A 125 -6.20 4.60 6.61
C ASP A 125 -6.95 4.15 7.89
N ALA A 126 -6.95 2.86 8.23
CA ALA A 126 -7.54 2.30 9.45
C ALA A 126 -6.51 2.15 10.59
N THR A 127 -6.23 3.24 11.31
CA THR A 127 -5.17 3.29 12.35
C THR A 127 -5.38 2.36 13.55
N ASP A 128 -6.61 1.86 13.74
CA ASP A 128 -6.99 0.88 14.77
C ASP A 128 -6.59 -0.56 14.41
N VAL A 129 -6.24 -0.83 13.15
CA VAL A 129 -5.78 -2.15 12.70
C VAL A 129 -4.34 -2.40 13.15
N ARG A 130 -4.22 -3.14 14.24
CA ARG A 130 -2.95 -3.50 14.90
C ARG A 130 -2.77 -4.99 15.17
N ASP A 131 -3.80 -5.78 14.92
CA ASP A 131 -3.79 -7.24 15.02
C ASP A 131 -4.70 -7.86 13.95
N GLU A 132 -4.62 -9.18 13.81
CA GLU A 132 -5.36 -9.93 12.80
C GLU A 132 -6.87 -9.85 13.00
N ARG A 133 -7.35 -9.77 14.25
CA ARG A 133 -8.79 -9.63 14.53
C ARG A 133 -9.31 -8.26 14.07
N ALA A 134 -8.51 -7.20 14.25
CA ALA A 134 -8.85 -5.86 13.76
C ALA A 134 -8.82 -5.80 12.24
N LEU A 135 -7.86 -6.48 11.61
CA LEU A 135 -7.80 -6.62 10.16
C LEU A 135 -9.05 -7.33 9.60
N GLU A 136 -9.47 -8.42 10.24
CA GLU A 136 -10.69 -9.15 9.88
C GLU A 136 -11.93 -8.25 10.01
N ARG A 137 -12.08 -7.53 11.12
CA ARG A 137 -13.19 -6.58 11.32
C ARG A 137 -13.20 -5.46 10.30
N LEU A 138 -12.03 -4.96 9.89
CA LEU A 138 -11.93 -3.96 8.83
C LEU A 138 -12.54 -4.51 7.55
N TYR A 139 -12.11 -5.69 7.11
CA TYR A 139 -12.53 -6.25 5.84
C TYR A 139 -13.95 -6.84 5.85
N GLN A 140 -14.47 -7.28 7.00
CA GLN A 140 -15.90 -7.56 7.16
C GLN A 140 -16.76 -6.31 6.90
N ARG A 141 -16.24 -5.12 7.21
CA ARG A 141 -16.96 -3.84 7.06
C ARG A 141 -16.84 -3.24 5.66
N ILE A 142 -15.65 -3.29 5.06
CA ILE A 142 -15.38 -2.63 3.76
C ILE A 142 -15.31 -3.58 2.57
N GLY A 143 -15.18 -4.87 2.84
CA GLY A 143 -14.95 -5.90 1.84
C GLY A 143 -16.22 -6.66 1.46
N MET A 144 -16.11 -7.38 0.36
CA MET A 144 -17.09 -8.31 -0.18
C MET A 144 -16.48 -9.72 -0.13
N PRO A 145 -17.27 -10.78 0.14
CA PRO A 145 -16.76 -12.14 0.12
C PRO A 145 -16.07 -12.44 -1.21
N SER A 146 -14.82 -12.91 -1.16
CA SER A 146 -14.08 -13.33 -2.35
C SER A 146 -14.11 -14.84 -2.48
N ALA A 147 -14.11 -15.33 -3.73
CA ALA A 147 -14.02 -16.76 -4.03
C ALA A 147 -12.63 -17.34 -3.73
N ALA A 148 -11.62 -16.49 -3.56
CA ALA A 148 -10.27 -16.89 -3.17
C ALA A 148 -10.09 -16.82 -1.65
N LEU A 149 -9.10 -17.55 -1.10
CA LEU A 149 -8.88 -17.71 0.35
C LEU A 149 -8.35 -16.44 1.07
N HIS A 150 -8.49 -15.25 0.47
CA HIS A 150 -8.68 -13.99 1.20
C HIS A 150 -10.16 -13.80 1.34
N THR A 151 -10.69 -14.00 2.54
CA THR A 151 -12.14 -14.03 2.77
C THR A 151 -12.85 -12.78 2.23
N TYR A 152 -12.13 -11.66 2.08
CA TYR A 152 -12.64 -10.40 1.61
C TYR A 152 -11.74 -9.75 0.56
N ASP A 153 -12.37 -9.09 -0.41
CA ASP A 153 -11.77 -8.18 -1.39
C ASP A 153 -12.58 -6.86 -1.39
N THR A 154 -12.06 -5.77 -1.95
CA THR A 154 -12.74 -4.46 -2.02
C THR A 154 -12.90 -3.97 -3.45
N ASP A 155 -14.02 -3.30 -3.75
CA ASP A 155 -14.20 -2.68 -5.08
C ASP A 155 -13.11 -1.64 -5.36
N ALA A 156 -12.61 -0.96 -4.32
CA ALA A 156 -11.50 -0.02 -4.44
C ALA A 156 -10.21 -0.70 -4.92
N ALA A 157 -9.85 -1.87 -4.36
CA ALA A 157 -8.69 -2.64 -4.77
C ALA A 157 -8.83 -3.15 -6.20
N GLN A 158 -9.99 -3.72 -6.55
CA GLN A 158 -10.25 -4.18 -7.91
C GLN A 158 -10.21 -3.05 -8.94
N THR A 159 -10.88 -1.92 -8.65
CA THR A 159 -10.89 -0.73 -9.51
C THR A 159 -9.49 -0.17 -9.69
N THR A 160 -8.69 -0.13 -8.62
CA THR A 160 -7.30 0.31 -8.66
C THR A 160 -6.45 -0.61 -9.55
N GLY A 161 -6.53 -1.92 -9.38
CA GLY A 161 -5.82 -2.88 -10.22
C GLY A 161 -6.19 -2.73 -11.70
N ARG A 162 -7.49 -2.67 -12.02
CA ARG A 162 -7.98 -2.42 -13.39
C ARG A 162 -7.45 -1.11 -13.97
N ARG A 163 -7.41 -0.04 -13.17
CA ARG A 163 -6.89 1.26 -13.59
C ARG A 163 -5.41 1.20 -13.91
N VAL A 164 -4.61 0.57 -13.06
CA VAL A 164 -3.17 0.34 -13.30
C VAL A 164 -2.97 -0.46 -14.58
N ARG A 165 -3.71 -1.57 -14.77
CA ARG A 165 -3.63 -2.36 -16.01
C ARG A 165 -3.90 -1.53 -17.25
N LYS A 166 -4.96 -0.71 -17.23
CA LYS A 166 -5.32 0.17 -18.35
C LYS A 166 -4.18 1.13 -18.70
N GLU A 167 -3.58 1.75 -17.68
CA GLU A 167 -2.45 2.68 -17.87
C GLU A 167 -1.21 2.00 -18.44
N LEU A 168 -0.98 0.72 -18.14
CA LEU A 168 0.15 -0.07 -18.67
C LEU A 168 -0.04 -0.57 -20.11
N LEU A 169 -1.27 -0.53 -20.62
CA LEU A 169 -1.60 -0.94 -22.00
C LEU A 169 -1.72 0.24 -22.96
N THR A 170 -1.61 1.46 -22.44
CA THR A 170 -1.56 2.71 -23.22
C THR A 170 -0.11 3.14 -23.39
#